data_AF-A0A9N8DVH1-F1
#
_entry.id   AF-A0A9N8DVH1-F1
#
_cell.length_a   1.000
_cell.length_b   1.000
_cell.length_c   1.000
_cell.angle_alpha   90.00
_cell.angle_beta   90.00
_cell.angle_gamma   90.00
#
_symmetry.space_group_name_H-M   'P 1'
#
loop_
_entity.id
_entity.type
_entity.pdbx_description
1 polymer ?
#
loop_
_entity_poly.entity_id
_entity_poly.type
_entity_poly.pdbx_seq_one_letter_code
_entity_poly.pdbx_strand_id
1 'polypeptide(L)'
;MSNTTITADSHHHDIHVAHGILMLMAWAVLIPCSVACSMLLRRDDSLLFFRVHYILAGLGVLLAIIAWILVAHSSSTHQAHPIMGTCVMSITIAIILLYPVMGKPSLPRNPKQQIVVLLHKGLGSLLFVMAVVTFVLGIWRKANAVIWYGGLGAACLITLGVTGVLRQKQTQQQPASVGETQSLLPRNSA
;
A
#
# COMPACT_ATOMS: atom_id res chain seq x y z
N MET A 1 -42.33 25.04 8.41
CA MET A 1 -41.57 23.99 9.12
C MET A 1 -40.64 23.28 8.14
N SER A 2 -39.61 23.96 7.62
CA SER A 2 -38.83 23.52 6.45
C SER A 2 -37.30 23.66 6.58
N ASN A 3 -36.77 23.98 7.77
CA ASN A 3 -35.33 24.24 7.95
C ASN A 3 -34.52 23.02 8.42
N THR A 4 -35.15 21.98 8.98
CA THR A 4 -34.43 20.86 9.62
C THR A 4 -33.82 19.87 8.63
N THR A 5 -34.36 19.76 7.41
CA THR A 5 -33.88 18.82 6.38
C THR A 5 -32.59 19.28 5.71
N ILE A 6 -32.42 20.60 5.50
CA ILE A 6 -31.25 21.15 4.78
C ILE A 6 -29.94 20.90 5.52
N THR A 7 -29.95 20.92 6.86
CA THR A 7 -28.73 20.75 7.68
C THR A 7 -28.25 19.31 7.79
N ALA A 8 -29.15 18.33 7.63
CA ALA A 8 -28.79 16.91 7.69
C ALA A 8 -28.03 16.48 6.42
N ASP A 9 -28.51 16.91 5.26
CA ASP A 9 -27.94 16.52 3.96
C ASP A 9 -26.51 17.07 3.77
N SER A 10 -26.24 18.30 4.23
CA SER A 10 -24.89 18.88 4.18
C SER A 10 -23.90 18.11 5.06
N HIS A 11 -24.32 17.72 6.27
CA HIS A 11 -23.47 16.97 7.19
C HIS A 11 -23.09 15.58 6.63
N HIS A 12 -24.03 14.88 5.99
CA HIS A 12 -23.74 13.62 5.31
C HIS A 12 -22.73 13.79 4.16
N HIS A 13 -22.86 14.86 3.38
CA HIS A 13 -21.93 15.17 2.30
C HIS A 13 -20.51 15.37 2.83
N ASP A 14 -20.35 16.19 3.88
CA ASP A 14 -19.06 16.55 4.46
C ASP A 14 -18.33 15.32 5.02
N ILE A 15 -19.04 14.41 5.68
CA ILE A 15 -18.49 13.13 6.17
C ILE A 15 -17.92 12.30 5.02
N HIS A 16 -18.65 12.19 3.91
CA HIS A 16 -18.18 11.42 2.76
C HIS A 16 -16.97 12.05 2.07
N VAL A 17 -16.90 13.39 2.03
CA VAL A 17 -15.73 14.11 1.52
C VAL A 17 -14.52 13.86 2.42
N ALA A 18 -14.68 14.01 3.73
CA ALA A 18 -13.63 13.72 4.71
C ALA A 18 -13.12 12.27 4.60
N HIS A 19 -14.02 11.30 4.49
CA HIS A 19 -13.68 9.90 4.25
C HIS A 19 -12.83 9.74 2.98
N GLY A 20 -13.24 10.33 1.87
CA GLY A 20 -12.50 10.26 0.60
C GLY A 20 -11.10 10.85 0.70
N ILE A 21 -10.95 12.02 1.36
CA ILE A 21 -9.65 12.68 1.55
C ILE A 21 -8.73 11.80 2.40
N LEU A 22 -9.23 11.28 3.52
CA LEU A 22 -8.44 10.42 4.41
C LEU A 22 -8.04 9.10 3.72
N MET A 23 -8.95 8.49 2.94
CA MET A 23 -8.65 7.28 2.17
C MET A 23 -7.61 7.56 1.08
N LEU A 24 -7.67 8.70 0.40
CA LEU A 24 -6.66 9.11 -0.57
C LEU A 24 -5.29 9.29 0.12
N MET A 25 -5.24 10.02 1.23
CA MET A 25 -4.00 10.22 1.99
C MET A 25 -3.38 8.90 2.47
N ALA A 26 -4.21 7.97 2.94
CA ALA A 26 -3.76 6.65 3.36
C ALA A 26 -3.25 5.82 2.18
N TRP A 27 -4.13 5.50 1.22
CA TRP A 27 -3.90 4.47 0.20
C TRP A 27 -3.10 4.95 -1.01
N ALA A 28 -3.20 6.23 -1.36
CA ALA A 28 -2.54 6.78 -2.53
C ALA A 28 -1.24 7.54 -2.19
N VAL A 29 -1.03 7.90 -0.91
CA VAL A 29 0.18 8.63 -0.48
C VAL A 29 1.00 7.83 0.54
N LEU A 30 0.49 7.64 1.77
CA LEU A 30 1.30 7.06 2.86
C LEU A 30 1.71 5.60 2.61
N ILE A 31 0.77 4.74 2.18
CA ILE A 31 1.07 3.33 1.91
C ILE A 31 2.07 3.18 0.75
N PRO A 32 1.89 3.80 -0.44
CA PRO A 32 2.88 3.74 -1.51
C PRO A 32 4.23 4.32 -1.11
N CYS A 33 4.27 5.43 -0.37
CA CYS A 33 5.51 5.98 0.17
C CYS A 33 6.21 4.99 1.10
N SER A 34 5.46 4.27 1.96
CA SER A 34 6.04 3.24 2.84
C SER A 34 6.72 2.13 2.04
N VAL A 35 6.13 1.71 0.91
CA VAL A 35 6.67 0.68 0.02
C VAL A 35 7.92 1.23 -0.69
N ALA A 36 7.86 2.43 -1.24
CA ALA A 36 9.00 3.09 -1.87
C ALA A 36 10.20 3.23 -0.92
N CYS A 37 9.98 3.70 0.31
CA CYS A 37 11.01 3.78 1.34
C CYS A 37 11.63 2.42 1.65
N SER A 38 10.80 1.36 1.71
CA SER A 38 11.28 0.00 1.94
C SER A 38 12.19 -0.50 0.81
N MET A 39 11.94 -0.09 -0.44
CA MET A 39 12.77 -0.46 -1.60
C MET A 39 14.08 0.33 -1.61
N LEU A 40 14.03 1.62 -1.26
CA LEU A 40 15.18 2.52 -1.23
C LEU A 40 16.19 2.17 -0.13
N LEU A 41 15.68 2.00 1.10
CA LEU A 41 16.51 1.88 2.30
C LEU A 41 16.98 0.45 2.57
N ARG A 42 16.48 -0.55 1.83
CA ARG A 42 16.87 -1.96 2.01
C ARG A 42 18.33 -2.24 1.67
N ARG A 43 19.02 -1.31 1.02
CA ARG A 43 20.39 -1.47 0.54
C ARG A 43 21.43 -1.55 1.66
N ASP A 44 21.19 -0.87 2.77
CA ASP A 44 22.22 -0.66 3.80
C ASP A 44 22.14 -1.67 4.96
N ASP A 45 21.38 -2.76 4.80
CA ASP A 45 21.08 -3.77 5.85
C ASP A 45 20.65 -3.19 7.21
N SER A 46 20.23 -1.92 7.22
CA SER A 46 19.91 -1.20 8.43
C SER A 46 18.48 -1.53 8.87
N LEU A 47 18.27 -1.65 10.19
CA LEU A 47 16.91 -1.75 10.76
C LEU A 47 16.03 -0.52 10.44
N LEU A 48 16.62 0.53 9.85
CA LEU A 48 15.95 1.76 9.47
C LEU A 48 14.86 1.53 8.43
N PHE A 49 15.13 0.77 7.35
CA PHE A 49 14.12 0.56 6.30
C PHE A 49 12.85 -0.08 6.87
N PHE A 50 13.03 -1.01 7.80
CA PHE A 50 11.95 -1.74 8.43
C PHE A 50 11.13 -0.83 9.35
N ARG A 51 11.79 0.00 10.17
CA ARG A 51 11.14 0.98 11.05
C ARG A 51 10.37 2.03 10.24
N VAL A 52 11.00 2.61 9.22
CA VAL A 52 10.38 3.64 8.37
C VAL A 52 9.18 3.06 7.62
N HIS A 53 9.31 1.87 7.03
CA HIS A 53 8.21 1.17 6.38
C HIS A 53 7.05 0.93 7.35
N TYR A 54 7.33 0.36 8.52
CA TYR A 54 6.31 0.05 9.52
C TYR A 54 5.59 1.31 10.04
N ILE A 55 6.32 2.38 10.32
CA ILE A 55 5.74 3.65 10.81
C ILE A 55 4.85 4.28 9.74
N LEU A 56 5.34 4.42 8.50
CA LEU A 56 4.55 5.01 7.41
C LEU A 56 3.33 4.15 7.07
N ALA A 57 3.49 2.83 7.01
CA ALA A 57 2.37 1.91 6.79
C ALA A 57 1.35 1.99 7.93
N GLY A 58 1.81 2.01 9.19
CA GLY A 58 0.97 2.13 10.36
C GLY A 58 0.18 3.44 10.41
N LEU A 59 0.81 4.57 10.08
CA LEU A 59 0.13 5.87 9.96
C LEU A 59 -0.92 5.86 8.83
N GLY A 60 -0.60 5.26 7.69
CA GLY A 60 -1.54 5.09 6.58
C GLY A 60 -2.77 4.28 7.01
N VAL A 61 -2.56 3.15 7.69
CA VAL A 61 -3.66 2.32 8.20
C VAL A 61 -4.47 3.02 9.28
N LEU A 62 -3.83 3.77 10.17
CA LEU A 62 -4.53 4.55 11.19
C LEU A 62 -5.50 5.57 10.56
N LEU A 63 -5.03 6.34 9.56
CA LEU A 63 -5.90 7.26 8.81
C LEU A 63 -7.04 6.52 8.11
N ALA A 64 -6.76 5.36 7.51
CA ALA A 64 -7.77 4.56 6.83
C ALA A 64 -8.82 4.00 7.81
N ILE A 65 -8.44 3.62 9.03
CA ILE A 65 -9.36 3.19 10.09
C ILE A 65 -10.27 4.35 10.52
N ILE A 66 -9.70 5.53 10.77
CA ILE A 66 -10.48 6.73 11.10
C ILE A 66 -11.50 7.00 9.98
N ALA A 67 -11.04 7.00 8.73
CA ALA A 67 -11.90 7.19 7.56
C ALA A 67 -13.01 6.14 7.47
N TRP A 68 -12.70 4.88 7.74
CA TRP A 68 -13.68 3.78 7.71
C TRP A 68 -14.73 3.94 8.80
N ILE A 69 -14.33 4.29 10.03
CA ILE A 69 -15.25 4.54 11.15
C ILE A 69 -16.22 5.68 10.83
N LEU A 70 -15.75 6.77 10.21
CA LEU A 70 -16.59 7.93 9.85
C LEU A 70 -17.82 7.55 9.00
N VAL A 71 -17.72 6.52 8.16
CA VAL A 71 -18.79 6.09 7.25
C VAL A 71 -19.43 4.75 7.63
N ALA A 72 -18.92 4.07 8.67
CA ALA A 72 -19.38 2.75 9.06
C ALA A 72 -20.88 2.74 9.43
N HIS A 73 -21.36 3.81 10.05
CA HIS A 73 -22.76 3.93 10.47
C HIS A 73 -23.71 4.45 9.38
N SER A 74 -23.19 5.03 8.30
CA SER A 74 -24.00 5.64 7.23
C SER A 74 -24.07 4.79 5.96
N SER A 75 -23.23 3.75 5.83
CA SER A 75 -23.18 2.93 4.64
C SER A 75 -24.21 1.80 4.66
N SER A 76 -25.00 1.68 3.60
CA SER A 76 -25.78 0.47 3.34
C SER A 76 -24.82 -0.68 2.99
N THR A 77 -24.87 -1.77 3.77
CA THR A 77 -23.91 -2.88 3.72
C THR A 77 -23.95 -3.74 2.44
N HIS A 78 -24.93 -3.54 1.56
CA HIS A 78 -25.16 -4.39 0.37
C HIS A 78 -24.51 -3.90 -0.93
N GLN A 79 -23.53 -3.00 -0.84
CA GLN A 79 -22.86 -2.45 -2.03
C GLN A 79 -21.43 -3.00 -2.16
N ALA A 80 -20.98 -3.19 -3.40
CA ALA A 80 -19.64 -3.77 -3.67
C ALA A 80 -18.49 -2.96 -3.05
N HIS A 81 -18.55 -1.63 -3.11
CA HIS A 81 -17.50 -0.75 -2.57
C HIS A 81 -17.27 -0.91 -1.05
N PRO A 82 -18.27 -0.75 -0.15
CA PRO A 82 -18.05 -0.91 1.28
C PRO A 82 -17.68 -2.35 1.68
N ILE A 83 -18.23 -3.37 1.01
CA ILE A 83 -17.83 -4.77 1.23
C ILE A 83 -16.34 -4.95 0.94
N MET A 84 -15.91 -4.54 -0.25
CA MET A 84 -14.51 -4.70 -0.66
C MET A 84 -13.56 -3.86 0.17
N GLY A 85 -13.91 -2.61 0.50
CA GLY A 85 -13.13 -1.76 1.39
C GLY A 85 -12.97 -2.37 2.79
N THR A 86 -14.01 -3.03 3.31
CA THR A 86 -13.94 -3.75 4.58
C THR A 86 -13.02 -4.97 4.48
N CYS A 87 -13.10 -5.76 3.40
CA CYS A 87 -12.17 -6.87 3.16
C CYS A 87 -10.71 -6.40 3.10
N VAL A 88 -10.43 -5.32 2.35
CA VAL A 88 -9.08 -4.71 2.26
C VAL A 88 -8.59 -4.30 3.65
N MET A 89 -9.44 -3.62 4.44
CA MET A 89 -9.10 -3.20 5.79
C MET A 89 -8.78 -4.39 6.71
N SER A 90 -9.63 -5.42 6.72
CA SER A 90 -9.45 -6.61 7.56
C SER A 90 -8.16 -7.36 7.22
N ILE A 91 -7.88 -7.58 5.94
CA ILE A 91 -6.65 -8.25 5.49
C ILE A 91 -5.42 -7.41 5.86
N THR A 92 -5.50 -6.08 5.72
CA THR A 92 -4.40 -5.17 6.07
C THR A 92 -4.07 -5.23 7.56
N ILE A 93 -5.08 -5.18 8.42
CA ILE A 93 -4.91 -5.34 9.87
C ILE A 93 -4.29 -6.71 10.18
N ALA A 94 -4.79 -7.78 9.55
CA ALA A 94 -4.23 -9.12 9.73
C ALA A 94 -2.74 -9.18 9.36
N ILE A 95 -2.32 -8.55 8.25
CA ILE A 95 -0.90 -8.48 7.86
C ILE A 95 -0.07 -7.70 8.89
N ILE A 96 -0.56 -6.58 9.40
CA ILE A 96 0.15 -5.80 10.43
C ILE A 96 0.34 -6.63 11.70
N LEU A 97 -0.67 -7.40 12.10
CA LEU A 97 -0.59 -8.29 13.26
C LEU A 97 0.43 -9.43 13.10
N LEU A 98 0.85 -9.76 11.87
CA LEU A 98 1.94 -10.71 11.61
C LEU A 98 3.34 -10.13 11.88
N TYR A 99 3.46 -8.82 12.11
CA TYR A 99 4.74 -8.14 12.31
C TYR A 99 5.63 -8.75 13.41
N PRO A 100 5.12 -9.09 14.63
CA PRO A 100 5.95 -9.69 15.67
C PRO A 100 6.57 -11.03 15.24
N VAL A 101 5.91 -11.77 14.35
CA VAL A 101 6.36 -13.08 13.86
C VAL A 101 7.44 -12.95 12.77
N MET A 102 7.43 -11.86 12.00
CA MET A 102 8.46 -11.60 10.97
C MET A 102 9.86 -11.43 11.59
N GLY A 103 9.94 -10.98 12.84
CA GLY A 103 11.20 -10.79 13.55
C GLY A 103 12.09 -9.71 12.93
N LYS A 104 13.28 -9.51 13.51
CA LYS A 104 14.30 -8.65 12.89
C LYS A 104 14.81 -9.32 11.60
N PRO A 105 15.18 -8.55 10.57
CA PRO A 105 15.75 -9.10 9.32
C PRO A 105 17.05 -9.92 9.46
N SER A 106 17.59 -10.16 10.66
CA SER A 106 18.87 -10.83 10.89
C SER A 106 18.84 -12.32 10.55
N LEU A 107 19.91 -12.81 9.92
CA LEU A 107 20.13 -14.21 9.51
C LEU A 107 20.47 -15.14 10.71
N PRO A 108 20.20 -16.46 10.60
CA PRO A 108 19.38 -17.16 9.60
C PRO A 108 17.86 -17.18 9.94
N ARG A 109 16.99 -17.19 8.92
CA ARG A 109 15.53 -17.21 9.10
C ARG A 109 14.97 -18.61 9.32
N ASN A 110 14.11 -18.77 10.32
CA ASN A 110 13.36 -20.00 10.56
C ASN A 110 12.33 -20.25 9.43
N PRO A 111 11.96 -21.51 9.12
CA PRO A 111 10.97 -21.83 8.07
C PRO A 111 9.64 -21.07 8.24
N LYS A 112 9.18 -20.91 9.48
CA LYS A 112 7.97 -20.12 9.80
C LYS A 112 8.10 -18.65 9.36
N GLN A 113 9.27 -18.03 9.58
CA GLN A 113 9.52 -16.64 9.15
C GLN A 113 9.54 -16.53 7.63
N GLN A 114 10.05 -17.53 6.92
CA GLN A 114 10.04 -17.55 5.46
C GLN A 114 8.61 -17.58 4.90
N ILE A 115 7.74 -18.41 5.48
CA ILE A 115 6.31 -18.47 5.10
C ILE A 115 5.64 -17.11 5.37
N VAL A 116 5.85 -16.51 6.53
CA VAL A 116 5.25 -15.20 6.85
C VAL A 116 5.75 -14.11 5.90
N VAL A 117 7.04 -14.11 5.54
CA VAL A 117 7.60 -13.17 4.55
C VAL A 117 6.97 -13.39 3.17
N LEU A 118 6.75 -14.65 2.76
CA LEU A 118 6.09 -14.97 1.50
C LEU A 118 4.64 -14.49 1.50
N LEU A 119 3.88 -14.78 2.56
CA LEU A 119 2.51 -14.32 2.74
C LEU A 119 2.42 -12.79 2.75
N HIS A 120 3.28 -12.10 3.49
CA HIS A 120 3.31 -10.63 3.54
C HIS A 120 3.51 -10.02 2.14
N LYS A 121 4.45 -10.55 1.34
CA LYS A 121 4.68 -10.08 -0.03
C LYS A 121 3.51 -10.37 -0.98
N GLY A 122 2.98 -11.59 -0.91
CA GLY A 122 1.85 -12.02 -1.75
C GLY A 122 0.58 -11.23 -1.43
N LEU A 123 0.19 -11.20 -0.15
CA LEU A 123 -0.99 -10.47 0.32
C LEU A 123 -0.83 -8.96 0.16
N GLY A 124 0.35 -8.39 0.36
CA GLY A 124 0.60 -6.97 0.11
C GLY A 124 0.38 -6.59 -1.36
N SER A 125 0.79 -7.45 -2.29
CA SER A 125 0.56 -7.25 -3.74
C SER A 125 -0.93 -7.35 -4.09
N LEU A 126 -1.62 -8.36 -3.55
CA LEU A 126 -3.06 -8.53 -3.74
C LEU A 126 -3.86 -7.34 -3.17
N LEU A 127 -3.53 -6.90 -1.96
CA LEU A 127 -4.13 -5.74 -1.30
C LEU A 127 -3.98 -4.47 -2.13
N PHE A 128 -2.81 -4.25 -2.73
CA PHE A 128 -2.59 -3.08 -3.58
C PHE A 128 -3.57 -3.07 -4.77
N VAL A 129 -3.72 -4.21 -5.46
CA VAL A 129 -4.69 -4.34 -6.56
C VAL A 129 -6.11 -4.11 -6.06
N MET A 130 -6.51 -4.76 -4.96
CA MET A 130 -7.85 -4.59 -4.38
C MET A 130 -8.12 -3.15 -3.94
N ALA A 131 -7.13 -2.45 -3.39
CA ALA A 131 -7.24 -1.05 -3.00
C ALA A 131 -7.49 -0.14 -4.21
N VAL A 132 -6.77 -0.36 -5.32
CA VAL A 132 -7.01 0.36 -6.59
C VAL A 132 -8.43 0.14 -7.09
N VAL A 133 -8.90 -1.13 -7.14
CA VAL A 133 -10.27 -1.42 -7.57
C VAL A 133 -11.29 -0.77 -6.62
N THR A 134 -11.05 -0.83 -5.31
CA THR A 134 -11.96 -0.25 -4.29
C THR A 134 -12.07 1.25 -4.46
N PHE A 135 -10.95 1.89 -4.74
CA PHE A 135 -10.86 3.32 -4.98
C PHE A 135 -11.60 3.71 -6.26
N VAL A 136 -11.43 2.97 -7.37
CA VAL A 136 -12.18 3.18 -8.61
C VAL A 136 -13.69 3.04 -8.39
N LEU A 137 -14.13 2.01 -7.67
CA LEU A 137 -15.54 1.85 -7.29
C LEU A 137 -16.06 3.01 -6.42
N GLY A 138 -15.20 3.57 -5.56
CA GLY A 138 -15.54 4.74 -4.74
C GLY A 138 -15.76 5.99 -5.59
N ILE A 139 -14.86 6.26 -6.54
CA ILE A 139 -14.97 7.41 -7.45
C ILE A 139 -16.18 7.28 -8.37
N TRP A 140 -16.38 6.10 -8.99
CA TRP A 140 -17.47 5.87 -9.95
C TRP A 140 -18.84 6.28 -9.38
N ARG A 141 -19.02 6.14 -8.07
CA ARG A 141 -20.26 6.45 -7.37
C ARG A 141 -20.49 7.92 -7.07
N LYS A 142 -19.52 8.81 -7.31
CA LYS A 142 -19.61 10.24 -6.99
C LYS A 142 -19.68 11.05 -8.27
N ALA A 143 -20.63 12.00 -8.32
CA ALA A 143 -20.87 12.85 -9.49
C ALA A 143 -19.68 13.78 -9.85
N ASN A 144 -18.82 14.11 -8.87
CA ASN A 144 -17.67 15.01 -9.05
C ASN A 144 -16.36 14.24 -9.24
N ALA A 145 -16.34 13.31 -10.19
CA ALA A 145 -15.26 12.35 -10.34
C ALA A 145 -13.91 12.97 -10.75
N VAL A 146 -13.92 14.14 -11.41
CA VAL A 146 -12.73 14.78 -12.00
C VAL A 146 -11.64 15.11 -10.98
N ILE A 147 -11.98 15.71 -9.84
CA ILE A 147 -11.01 16.08 -8.78
C ILE A 147 -10.37 14.81 -8.20
N TRP A 148 -11.17 13.77 -8.01
CA TRP A 148 -10.70 12.49 -7.47
C TRP A 148 -9.82 11.73 -8.46
N TYR A 149 -10.15 11.74 -9.75
CA TYR A 149 -9.30 11.18 -10.79
C TYR A 149 -7.96 11.93 -10.91
N GLY A 150 -7.96 13.26 -10.75
CA GLY A 150 -6.74 14.05 -10.69
C GLY A 150 -5.82 13.64 -9.53
N GLY A 151 -6.39 13.48 -8.33
CA GLY A 151 -5.66 12.99 -7.16
C GLY A 151 -5.10 11.57 -7.35
N LEU A 152 -5.88 10.67 -7.96
CA LEU A 152 -5.43 9.32 -8.30
C LEU A 152 -4.30 9.32 -9.33
N GLY A 153 -4.46 10.10 -10.40
CA GLY A 153 -3.47 10.22 -11.46
C GLY A 153 -2.14 10.71 -10.89
N ALA A 154 -2.16 11.75 -10.06
CA ALA A 154 -0.96 12.25 -9.38
C ALA A 154 -0.29 11.17 -8.51
N ALA A 155 -1.06 10.45 -7.70
CA ALA A 155 -0.54 9.39 -6.84
C ALA A 155 0.07 8.21 -7.63
N CYS A 156 -0.59 7.78 -8.71
CA CYS A 156 -0.07 6.76 -9.62
C CYS A 156 1.23 7.23 -10.28
N LEU A 157 1.28 8.46 -10.78
CA LEU A 157 2.49 9.03 -11.40
C LEU A 157 3.66 9.09 -10.41
N ILE A 158 3.40 9.51 -9.17
CA ILE A 158 4.43 9.53 -8.11
C ILE A 158 4.93 8.10 -7.85
N THR A 159 4.02 7.14 -7.68
CA THR A 159 4.38 5.75 -7.37
C THR A 159 5.17 5.10 -8.52
N LEU A 160 4.70 5.27 -9.76
CA LEU A 160 5.37 4.74 -10.96
C LEU A 160 6.70 5.43 -11.23
N GLY A 161 6.76 6.75 -11.07
CA GLY A 161 7.99 7.52 -11.22
C GLY A 161 9.05 7.09 -10.22
N VAL A 162 8.67 6.95 -8.95
CA VAL A 162 9.57 6.46 -7.90
C VAL A 162 10.02 5.04 -8.21
N THR A 163 9.12 4.08 -8.41
CA THR A 163 9.50 2.69 -8.68
C THR A 163 10.33 2.51 -9.95
N GLY A 164 10.06 3.29 -11.01
CA GLY A 164 10.85 3.31 -12.24
C GLY A 164 12.29 3.76 -12.01
N VAL A 165 12.48 4.88 -11.30
CA VAL A 165 13.82 5.39 -10.94
C VAL A 165 14.59 4.38 -10.10
N LEU A 166 13.91 3.70 -9.17
CA LEU A 166 14.54 2.66 -8.33
C LEU A 166 15.02 1.47 -9.15
N ARG A 167 14.20 0.99 -10.09
CA ARG A 167 14.54 -0.14 -10.95
C ARG A 167 15.71 0.19 -11.88
N GLN A 168 15.76 1.42 -12.40
CA GLN A 168 16.87 1.90 -13.21
C GLN A 168 18.18 1.90 -12.41
N LYS A 169 18.18 2.45 -11.19
CA LYS A 169 19.36 2.43 -10.32
C LYS A 169 19.81 1.00 -10.04
N GLN A 170 18.90 0.08 -9.70
CA GLN A 170 19.25 -1.33 -9.48
C GLN A 170 19.94 -1.98 -10.68
N THR A 171 19.51 -1.66 -11.90
CA THR A 171 20.10 -2.19 -13.13
C THR A 171 21.51 -1.66 -13.35
N GLN A 172 21.77 -0.37 -13.08
CA GLN A 172 23.11 0.23 -13.20
C GLN A 172 24.11 -0.30 -12.16
N GLN A 173 23.60 -0.79 -11.03
CA GLN A 173 24.39 -1.22 -9.88
C GLN A 173 24.81 -2.69 -9.95
N GLN A 174 24.32 -3.45 -10.92
CA GLN A 174 24.67 -4.85 -11.13
C GLN A 174 26.00 -4.87 -11.90
N PRO A 175 27.16 -5.09 -11.25
CA PRO A 175 28.44 -5.00 -11.92
C PRO A 175 28.53 -6.11 -12.96
N ALA A 176 29.20 -5.84 -14.09
CA ALA A 176 29.42 -6.79 -15.17
C ALA A 176 30.20 -8.06 -14.77
N SER A 177 30.56 -8.22 -13.49
CA SER A 177 31.37 -9.30 -12.94
C SER A 177 30.73 -10.68 -12.98
N VAL A 178 29.44 -10.82 -13.30
CA VAL A 178 28.81 -12.13 -13.54
C VAL A 178 29.27 -12.74 -14.88
N GLY A 179 29.79 -11.93 -15.80
CA GLY A 179 30.27 -12.40 -17.11
C GLY A 179 31.68 -12.99 -17.10
N GLU A 180 32.54 -12.63 -16.14
CA GLU A 180 33.98 -12.94 -16.23
C GLU A 180 34.36 -14.27 -15.55
N THR A 181 33.57 -14.77 -14.60
CA THR A 181 33.90 -16.00 -13.86
C THR A 181 33.60 -17.30 -14.62
N GLN A 182 32.89 -17.27 -15.77
CA GLN A 182 32.63 -18.48 -16.56
C GLN A 182 33.78 -18.87 -17.50
N SER A 183 34.82 -18.04 -17.68
CA SER A 183 35.94 -18.35 -18.59
C SER A 183 37.09 -19.15 -17.96
N LEU A 184 37.06 -19.41 -16.64
CA LEU A 184 38.14 -20.08 -15.91
C LEU A 184 37.82 -21.52 -15.47
N LEU A 185 36.73 -22.12 -15.95
CA LEU A 185 36.55 -23.56 -15.78
C LEU A 185 37.48 -24.29 -16.76
N PRO A 186 38.40 -25.15 -16.27
CA PRO A 186 39.30 -25.90 -17.15
C PRO A 186 38.46 -26.75 -18.10
N ARG A 187 38.65 -26.56 -19.40
CA ARG A 187 38.21 -27.52 -20.42
C ARG A 187 38.93 -28.83 -20.10
N ASN A 188 38.23 -29.78 -19.49
CA ASN A 188 38.70 -31.16 -19.42
C ASN A 188 38.86 -31.66 -20.85
N SER A 189 40.10 -31.65 -21.32
CA SER A 189 40.55 -32.38 -22.50
C SER A 189 40.45 -33.86 -22.18
N ALA A 190 39.48 -34.51 -22.83
CA ALA A 190 39.43 -35.95 -22.99
C ALA A 190 40.55 -36.43 -23.92
#